data_AF-A0A453SI63-F1
#
_entry.id   AF-A0A453SI63-F1
#
_cell.length_a   1.000
_cell.length_b   1.000
_cell.length_c   1.000
_cell.angle_alpha   90.00
_cell.angle_beta   90.00
_cell.angle_gamma   90.00
#
_symmetry.space_group_name_H-M   'P 1'
#
loop_
_entity.id
_entity.type
_entity.pdbx_description
1 polymer ?
#
loop_
_entity_poly.entity_id
_entity_poly.type
_entity_poly.pdbx_seq_one_letter_code
_entity_poly.pdbx_strand_id
1 'polypeptide(L)'
;FPAWAYAIPTWILKIPISCVEVAITVFLGYYVIGFDPDVGRLFKQYLLLLFVNQMAAGLFRFIAALGRTMVVANTLASFALLVLLVLSGFVLSHHDVKKWWIWGYWMSPLQYAMSAIAVNEFLGDKWQRV
;
A
#
# COMPACT_ATOMS: atom_id res chain seq x y z
N PHE A 1 31.86 -1.96 7.27
CA PHE A 1 30.90 -0.83 7.29
C PHE A 1 29.63 -1.27 8.01
N PRO A 2 29.01 -0.41 8.84
CA PRO A 2 27.75 -0.76 9.49
C PRO A 2 26.61 -0.84 8.46
N ALA A 3 25.70 -1.80 8.62
CA ALA A 3 24.64 -2.09 7.64
C ALA A 3 23.71 -0.89 7.36
N TRP A 4 23.47 -0.03 8.36
CA TRP A 4 22.64 1.17 8.22
C TRP A 4 23.26 2.20 7.27
N ALA A 5 24.58 2.30 7.20
CA ALA A 5 25.27 3.26 6.34
C ALA A 5 25.14 2.92 4.84
N TYR A 6 24.86 1.67 4.51
CA TYR A 6 24.57 1.24 3.14
C TYR A 6 23.07 1.31 2.80
N ALA A 7 22.21 1.03 3.78
CA ALA A 7 20.77 1.01 3.60
C ALA A 7 20.16 2.42 3.40
N ILE A 8 20.63 3.43 4.14
CA ILE A 8 20.05 4.78 4.09
C ILE A 8 20.26 5.44 2.71
N PRO A 9 21.48 5.46 2.12
CA PRO A 9 21.68 6.09 0.81
C PRO A 9 20.89 5.38 -0.30
N THR A 10 20.88 4.05 -0.30
CA THR A 10 20.15 3.26 -1.30
C THR A 10 18.63 3.41 -1.18
N TRP A 11 18.11 3.68 0.02
CA TRP A 11 16.71 4.02 0.22
C TRP A 11 16.39 5.43 -0.30
N ILE A 12 17.18 6.44 0.06
CA ILE A 12 16.99 7.83 -0.36
C ILE A 12 17.00 7.95 -1.89
N LEU A 13 17.94 7.28 -2.57
CA LEU A 13 18.04 7.30 -4.03
C LEU A 13 16.82 6.68 -4.74
N LYS A 14 16.05 5.83 -4.06
CA LYS A 14 14.85 5.21 -4.61
C LYS A 14 13.57 6.01 -4.39
N ILE A 15 13.56 6.96 -3.46
CA ILE A 15 12.40 7.82 -3.19
C ILE A 15 11.92 8.55 -4.46
N PRO A 16 12.79 9.22 -5.25
CA PRO A 16 12.33 9.95 -6.44
C PRO A 16 11.72 9.02 -7.49
N ILE A 17 12.29 7.82 -7.65
CA ILE A 17 11.82 6.82 -8.60
C ILE A 17 10.42 6.35 -8.22
N SER A 18 10.20 6.01 -6.94
CA SER A 18 8.89 5.62 -6.42
C SER A 18 7.87 6.76 -6.52
N CYS A 19 8.27 8.02 -6.33
CA CYS A 19 7.37 9.16 -6.51
C CYS A 19 6.87 9.29 -7.96
N VAL A 20 7.75 9.08 -8.94
CA VAL A 20 7.40 9.13 -10.37
C VAL A 20 6.53 7.93 -10.76
N GLU A 21 6.89 6.73 -10.30
CA GLU A 21 6.12 5.51 -10.56
C GLU A 21 4.68 5.64 -10.05
N VAL A 22 4.51 6.07 -8.81
CA VAL A 22 3.18 6.29 -8.21
C VAL A 22 2.43 7.40 -8.94
N ALA A 23 3.13 8.46 -9.37
CA ALA A 23 2.48 9.55 -10.10
C ALA A 23 1.89 9.04 -11.42
N ILE A 24 2.66 8.24 -12.16
CA ILE A 24 2.20 7.62 -13.41
C ILE A 24 1.01 6.70 -13.14
N THR A 25 1.07 5.84 -12.11
CA THR A 25 -0.03 4.93 -11.77
C THR A 25 -1.31 5.69 -11.40
N VAL A 26 -1.18 6.77 -10.63
CA VAL A 26 -2.33 7.59 -10.22
C VAL A 26 -2.89 8.34 -11.42
N PHE A 27 -2.07 9.01 -12.22
CA PHE A 27 -2.53 9.71 -13.42
C PHE A 27 -3.23 8.76 -14.38
N LEU A 28 -2.60 7.63 -14.74
CA LEU A 28 -3.22 6.66 -15.64
C LEU A 28 -4.49 6.07 -15.04
N GLY A 29 -4.48 5.64 -13.77
CA GLY A 29 -5.65 5.07 -13.12
C GLY A 29 -6.82 6.04 -13.00
N TYR A 30 -6.56 7.29 -12.60
CA TYR A 30 -7.61 8.28 -12.36
C TYR A 30 -8.30 8.70 -13.66
N TYR A 31 -7.51 8.93 -14.72
CA TYR A 31 -8.04 9.33 -16.02
C TYR A 31 -8.71 8.17 -16.78
N VAL A 32 -8.23 6.92 -16.63
CA VAL A 32 -8.82 5.75 -17.31
C VAL A 32 -10.13 5.30 -16.64
N ILE A 33 -10.21 5.38 -15.30
CA ILE A 33 -11.41 4.98 -14.55
C ILE A 33 -12.50 6.06 -14.63
N GLY A 34 -12.13 7.32 -14.95
CA GLY A 34 -13.07 8.43 -15.08
C GLY A 34 -13.53 8.99 -13.73
N PHE A 35 -12.64 9.02 -12.74
CA PHE A 35 -12.94 9.60 -11.43
C PHE A 35 -13.17 11.13 -11.51
N ASP A 36 -13.82 11.69 -10.48
CA ASP A 36 -14.18 13.10 -10.44
C ASP A 36 -12.92 14.00 -10.42
N PRO A 37 -12.72 14.92 -11.38
CA PRO A 37 -11.48 15.68 -11.52
C PRO A 37 -11.30 16.79 -10.47
N ASP A 38 -11.43 16.45 -9.18
CA ASP A 38 -11.05 17.32 -8.08
C ASP A 38 -9.55 17.13 -7.74
N VAL A 39 -8.79 18.23 -7.82
CA VAL A 39 -7.34 18.23 -7.58
C VAL A 39 -7.01 17.84 -6.14
N GLY A 40 -7.86 18.18 -5.18
CA GLY A 40 -7.69 17.83 -3.78
C GLY A 40 -7.80 16.32 -3.53
N ARG A 41 -8.77 15.66 -4.17
CA ARG A 41 -8.98 14.20 -4.06
C ARG A 41 -7.89 13.40 -4.78
N LEU A 42 -7.45 13.87 -5.94
CA LEU A 42 -6.32 13.27 -6.66
C LEU A 42 -5.03 13.34 -5.83
N PHE A 43 -4.75 14.48 -5.20
CA PHE A 43 -3.57 14.63 -4.34
C PHE A 43 -3.60 13.72 -3.10
N LYS A 44 -4.77 13.58 -2.46
CA LYS A 44 -4.96 12.64 -1.34
C LYS A 44 -4.72 11.19 -1.78
N GLN A 45 -5.25 10.79 -2.93
CA GLN A 45 -5.06 9.47 -3.50
C GLN A 45 -3.61 9.20 -3.87
N TYR A 46 -2.93 10.20 -4.43
CA TYR A 46 -1.50 10.16 -4.72
C TYR A 46 -0.65 9.92 -3.46
N LEU A 47 -0.87 10.73 -2.41
CA LEU A 47 -0.14 10.56 -1.16
C LEU A 47 -0.38 9.20 -0.50
N LEU A 48 -1.63 8.73 -0.49
CA LEU A 48 -1.96 7.40 0.04
C LEU A 48 -1.19 6.30 -0.69
N LEU A 49 -1.24 6.29 -2.03
CA LEU A 49 -0.54 5.29 -2.83
C LEU A 49 0.98 5.40 -2.71
N LEU A 50 1.51 6.60 -2.51
CA LEU A 50 2.93 6.82 -2.24
C LEU A 50 3.36 6.13 -0.94
N PHE A 51 2.62 6.34 0.15
CA PHE A 51 2.92 5.72 1.43
C PHE A 51 2.79 4.20 1.40
N VAL A 52 1.77 3.68 0.70
CA VAL A 52 1.60 2.23 0.52
C VAL A 52 2.75 1.63 -0.29
N ASN A 53 3.18 2.28 -1.37
CA ASN A 53 4.31 1.83 -2.19
C ASN A 53 5.61 1.79 -1.35
N GLN A 54 5.88 2.85 -0.58
CA GLN A 54 7.06 2.90 0.29
C GLN A 54 7.04 1.83 1.38
N MET A 55 5.87 1.57 1.98
CA MET A 55 5.70 0.49 2.95
C MET A 55 5.94 -0.89 2.33
N ALA A 56 5.31 -1.18 1.17
CA ALA A 56 5.49 -2.44 0.47
C ALA A 56 6.95 -2.67 0.10
N ALA A 57 7.61 -1.63 -0.42
CA ALA A 57 9.02 -1.69 -0.77
C ALA A 57 9.92 -1.90 0.47
N GLY A 58 9.56 -1.37 1.64
CA GLY A 58 10.23 -1.65 2.91
C GLY A 58 10.05 -3.09 3.37
N LEU A 59 8.83 -3.62 3.29
CA LEU A 59 8.49 -5.00 3.65
C LEU A 59 9.25 -6.01 2.78
N PHE A 60 9.29 -5.83 1.46
CA PHE A 60 10.05 -6.71 0.58
C PHE A 60 11.56 -6.64 0.83
N ARG A 61 12.11 -5.46 1.17
CA ARG A 61 13.52 -5.34 1.56
C ARG A 61 13.82 -6.08 2.87
N PHE A 62 12.91 -6.01 3.84
CA PHE A 62 13.04 -6.74 5.09
C PHE A 62 13.03 -8.25 4.86
N ILE A 63 12.10 -8.75 4.04
CA ILE A 63 12.04 -10.16 3.66
C ILE A 63 13.29 -10.59 2.88
N ALA A 64 13.78 -9.75 1.97
CA ALA A 64 15.02 -10.02 1.23
C ALA A 64 16.25 -10.05 2.15
N ALA A 65 16.29 -9.24 3.21
CA ALA A 65 17.37 -9.27 4.20
C ALA A 65 17.31 -10.51 5.10
N LEU A 66 16.12 -11.05 5.36
CA LEU A 66 15.93 -12.30 6.13
C LEU A 66 16.16 -13.56 5.28
N GLY A 67 15.85 -13.50 3.99
CA GLY A 67 15.97 -14.62 3.07
C GLY A 67 17.43 -14.94 2.75
N ARG A 68 17.89 -16.13 3.14
CA ARG A 68 19.25 -16.60 2.79
C ARG A 68 19.42 -16.90 1.29
N THR A 69 18.32 -17.15 0.59
CA THR A 69 18.30 -17.42 -0.86
C THR A 69 17.13 -16.70 -1.51
N MET A 70 17.27 -16.36 -2.79
CA MET A 70 16.23 -15.65 -3.55
C MET A 70 14.92 -16.44 -3.64
N VAL A 71 15.00 -17.77 -3.69
CA VAL A 71 13.82 -18.66 -3.69
C VAL A 71 13.05 -18.54 -2.38
N VAL A 72 13.75 -18.58 -1.23
CA VAL A 72 13.12 -18.47 0.10
C VAL A 72 12.57 -17.06 0.34
N ALA A 73 13.29 -16.02 -0.12
CA ALA A 73 12.80 -14.65 -0.04
C ALA A 73 11.50 -14.48 -0.84
N ASN A 74 11.42 -15.06 -2.04
CA ASN A 74 10.23 -14.96 -2.89
C ASN A 74 9.03 -15.72 -2.32
N THR A 75 9.24 -16.91 -1.75
CA THR A 75 8.13 -17.65 -1.11
C THR A 75 7.61 -16.94 0.14
N LEU A 76 8.50 -16.39 0.96
CA LEU A 76 8.12 -15.57 2.12
C LEU A 76 7.40 -14.28 1.70
N ALA A 77 7.86 -13.63 0.63
CA ALA A 77 7.24 -12.44 0.06
C ALA A 77 5.81 -12.71 -0.43
N SER A 78 5.60 -13.79 -1.18
CA SER A 78 4.28 -14.22 -1.63
C SER A 78 3.35 -14.56 -0.47
N PHE A 79 3.87 -15.23 0.58
CA PHE A 79 3.10 -15.53 1.78
C PHE A 79 2.70 -14.26 2.54
N ALA A 80 3.63 -13.32 2.72
CA ALA A 80 3.35 -12.04 3.36
C ALA A 80 2.31 -11.22 2.57
N LEU A 81 2.39 -11.24 1.24
CA LEU A 81 1.43 -10.57 0.36
C LEU A 81 0.03 -11.20 0.48
N LEU A 82 -0.07 -12.53 0.53
CA LEU A 82 -1.33 -13.23 0.81
C LEU A 82 -1.95 -12.81 2.13
N VAL A 83 -1.15 -12.75 3.20
CA VAL A 83 -1.62 -12.33 4.53
C VAL A 83 -2.12 -10.88 4.49
N LEU A 84 -1.39 -9.98 3.84
CA LEU A 84 -1.80 -8.58 3.69
C LEU A 84 -3.08 -8.42 2.85
N LEU A 85 -3.29 -9.25 1.83
CA LEU A 85 -4.52 -9.25 1.03
C LEU A 85 -5.73 -9.75 1.84
N VAL A 86 -5.57 -10.82 2.62
CA VAL A 86 -6.66 -11.32 3.48
C VAL A 86 -7.04 -10.27 4.54
N LEU A 87 -6.05 -9.58 5.09
CA LEU A 87 -6.22 -8.53 6.09
C LEU A 87 -6.52 -7.15 5.49
N SER A 88 -6.77 -7.04 4.18
CA SER A 88 -7.10 -5.78 3.51
C SER A 88 -8.56 -5.35 3.68
N GLY A 89 -9.39 -6.21 4.27
CA GLY A 89 -10.81 -5.92 4.57
C GLY A 89 -11.74 -6.10 3.38
N PHE A 90 -11.18 -6.29 2.19
CA PHE A 90 -11.96 -6.61 0.99
C PHE A 90 -12.33 -8.10 0.92
N VAL A 91 -11.39 -8.99 1.28
CA VAL A 91 -11.59 -10.46 1.25
C VAL A 91 -12.30 -10.96 2.51
N LEU A 92 -11.97 -10.39 3.66
CA LEU A 92 -12.55 -10.76 4.95
C LEU A 92 -13.13 -9.52 5.62
N SER A 93 -14.44 -9.51 5.86
CA SER A 93 -15.12 -8.41 6.54
C SER A 93 -14.61 -8.30 7.98
N HIS A 94 -14.47 -7.07 8.47
CA HIS A 94 -13.98 -6.77 9.83
C HIS A 94 -14.74 -7.55 10.92
N HIS A 95 -16.04 -7.78 10.71
CA HIS A 95 -16.92 -8.47 11.67
C HIS A 95 -16.68 -9.98 11.76
N ASP A 96 -16.06 -10.60 10.74
CA ASP A 96 -15.79 -12.04 10.69
C ASP A 96 -14.38 -12.41 11.20
N VAL A 97 -13.55 -11.41 11.54
CA VAL A 97 -12.21 -11.63 12.08
C VAL A 97 -12.31 -12.08 13.54
N LYS A 98 -11.75 -13.27 13.85
CA LYS A 98 -11.67 -13.76 15.24
C LYS A 98 -10.96 -12.73 16.13
N LYS A 99 -11.51 -12.47 17.32
CA LYS A 99 -10.99 -11.46 18.29
C LYS A 99 -9.49 -11.60 18.61
N TRP A 100 -8.95 -12.82 18.64
CA TRP A 100 -7.52 -13.06 18.86
C TRP A 100 -6.64 -12.60 17.68
N TRP A 101 -7.15 -12.63 16.44
CA TRP A 101 -6.41 -12.29 15.22
C TRP A 101 -6.65 -10.84 14.76
N ILE A 102 -7.46 -10.09 15.50
CA ILE A 102 -7.83 -8.71 15.15
C ILE A 102 -6.61 -7.79 15.09
N TRP A 103 -5.58 -8.04 15.89
CA TRP A 103 -4.32 -7.28 15.88
C TRP A 103 -3.67 -7.22 14.51
N GLY A 104 -3.73 -8.31 13.73
CA GLY A 104 -3.20 -8.34 12.36
C GLY A 104 -3.94 -7.38 11.43
N TYR A 105 -5.25 -7.22 11.63
CA TYR A 105 -6.08 -6.28 10.89
C TYR A 105 -5.75 -4.81 11.25
N TRP A 106 -5.45 -4.52 12.52
CA TRP A 106 -5.01 -3.18 12.93
C TRP A 106 -3.59 -2.85 12.49
N MET A 107 -2.75 -3.87 12.27
CA MET A 107 -1.38 -3.70 11.82
C MET A 107 -1.28 -3.58 10.30
N SER A 108 -2.27 -4.06 9.53
CA SER A 108 -2.22 -4.08 8.07
C SER A 108 -2.41 -2.67 7.49
N PRO A 109 -1.39 -2.07 6.85
CA PRO A 109 -1.53 -0.74 6.24
C PRO A 109 -2.46 -0.77 5.02
N LEU A 110 -2.58 -1.94 4.40
CA LEU A 110 -3.46 -2.20 3.26
C LEU A 110 -4.95 -2.03 3.62
N GLN A 111 -5.35 -2.37 4.84
CA GLN A 111 -6.70 -2.10 5.34
C GLN A 111 -6.99 -0.60 5.31
N TYR A 112 -6.07 0.20 5.88
CA TYR A 112 -6.23 1.65 5.94
C TYR A 112 -6.22 2.27 4.55
N ALA A 113 -5.38 1.76 3.64
CA ALA A 113 -5.33 2.22 2.26
C ALA A 113 -6.66 1.98 1.54
N MET A 114 -7.23 0.77 1.65
CA MET A 114 -8.51 0.44 1.00
C MET A 114 -9.66 1.26 1.57
N SER A 115 -9.74 1.39 2.91
CA SER A 115 -10.75 2.24 3.55
C SER A 115 -10.60 3.72 3.17
N ALA A 116 -9.37 4.23 3.07
CA ALA A 116 -9.11 5.61 2.71
C ALA A 116 -9.45 5.91 1.24
N ILE A 117 -9.17 4.98 0.31
CA ILE A 117 -9.60 5.10 -1.09
C ILE A 117 -11.12 5.08 -1.18
N ALA A 118 -11.78 4.15 -0.46
CA ALA A 118 -13.24 4.08 -0.43
C ALA A 118 -13.87 5.38 0.09
N VAL A 119 -13.40 5.90 1.22
CA VAL A 119 -13.88 7.19 1.77
C VAL A 119 -13.55 8.35 0.82
N ASN A 120 -12.35 8.36 0.22
CA ASN A 120 -11.96 9.42 -0.70
C ASN A 120 -12.90 9.48 -1.92
N GLU A 121 -13.50 8.37 -2.36
CA GLU A 121 -14.38 8.30 -3.53
C GLU A 121 -15.88 8.37 -3.19
N PHE A 122 -16.35 7.65 -2.17
CA PHE A 122 -17.78 7.63 -1.78
C PHE A 122 -18.24 8.94 -1.11
N LEU A 123 -17.33 9.74 -0.55
CA LEU A 123 -17.66 11.06 0.01
C LEU A 123 -17.72 12.18 -1.04
N GLY A 124 -17.78 11.83 -2.33
CA GLY A 124 -17.83 12.78 -3.43
C GLY A 124 -19.23 13.26 -3.74
N ASP A 125 -19.37 14.53 -4.13
CA ASP A 125 -20.64 15.18 -4.45
C ASP A 125 -21.53 14.40 -5.45
N LYS A 126 -20.93 13.59 -6.33
CA LYS A 126 -21.68 12.72 -7.27
C LYS A 126 -22.39 11.53 -6.62
N TRP A 127 -21.87 11.02 -5.51
CA TRP A 127 -22.43 9.86 -4.79
C TRP A 127 -23.27 10.27 -3.58
N GLN A 128 -23.13 11.51 -3.10
CA GLN A 128 -23.93 12.05 -2.00
C GLN A 128 -25.41 12.31 -2.34
N ARG A 129 -25.79 12.19 -3.63
CA ARG A 129 -27.17 12.40 -4.13
C ARG A 129 -27.96 11.12 -4.41
N VAL A 130 -27.51 9.96 -3.93
CA VAL A 130 -28.27 8.70 -4.03
C VAL A 130 -28.63 8.18 -2.66
#